data_AF-A0A970I0Z9-F1
#
_entry.id   AF-A0A970I0Z9-F1
#
_cell.length_a   1.000
_cell.length_b   1.000
_cell.length_c   1.000
_cell.angle_alpha   90.00
_cell.angle_beta   90.00
_cell.angle_gamma   90.00
#
_symmetry.space_group_name_H-M   'P 1'
#
loop_
_entity.id
_entity.type
_entity.pdbx_description
1 polymer ?
#
loop_
_entity_poly.entity_id
_entity_poly.type
_entity_poly.pdbx_seq_one_letter_code
_entity_poly.pdbx_strand_id
1 'polypeptide(L)'
;MVRKIPVILLTIAAFSLMPQKILSQALHTNSNRAIKVYNDGVTYYDYFDFKKAETLFKIAVSHDPGFYEAYMMLGELYTKQNKPDLAAENYRKAVSIDSMAYIPAFFSLANAEMLIENYHSALENYRAYLRYGGGIAGNNKIAEKNIENCKFAIEAVKNPVPFNPVSIGSSINTGDDEYRPSITADGRTLMFTRQS
;
A
#
# COMPACT_ATOMS: atom_id res chain seq x y z
N MET A 1 -69.14 23.77 29.29
CA MET A 1 -68.01 22.84 29.54
C MET A 1 -67.57 22.28 28.18
N VAL A 2 -66.62 22.93 27.50
CA VAL A 2 -66.09 22.49 26.20
C VAL A 2 -64.56 22.54 26.30
N ARG A 3 -63.93 21.38 26.45
CA ARG A 3 -62.47 21.23 26.50
C ARG A 3 -61.92 21.39 25.08
N LYS A 4 -61.05 22.38 24.88
CA LYS A 4 -60.25 22.51 23.66
C LYS A 4 -59.12 21.46 23.70
N ILE A 5 -59.08 20.59 22.69
CA ILE A 5 -58.01 19.60 22.47
C ILE A 5 -56.87 20.34 21.74
N PRO A 6 -55.59 20.25 22.18
CA PRO A 6 -54.50 20.86 21.44
C PRO A 6 -54.13 19.95 20.26
N VAL A 7 -54.12 20.53 19.06
CA VAL A 7 -53.59 19.91 17.84
C VAL A 7 -52.07 19.88 17.98
N ILE A 8 -51.51 18.68 18.15
CA ILE A 8 -50.06 18.46 18.08
C ILE A 8 -49.69 18.50 16.60
N LEU A 9 -49.09 19.61 16.16
CA LEU A 9 -48.46 19.72 14.85
C LEU A 9 -47.25 18.77 14.80
N LEU A 10 -47.38 17.71 14.01
CA LEU A 10 -46.28 16.83 13.63
C LEU A 10 -45.48 17.55 12.52
N THR A 11 -44.43 18.29 12.88
CA THR A 11 -43.48 18.81 11.90
C THR A 11 -42.57 17.68 11.44
N ILE A 12 -42.93 17.07 10.32
CA ILE A 12 -42.08 16.13 9.57
C ILE A 12 -40.82 16.90 9.17
N ALA A 13 -39.69 16.57 9.79
CA ALA A 13 -38.38 17.00 9.33
C ALA A 13 -38.13 16.36 7.95
N ALA A 14 -38.41 17.11 6.89
CA ALA A 14 -37.99 16.78 5.55
C ALA A 14 -36.46 16.85 5.51
N PHE A 15 -35.80 15.73 5.83
CA PHE A 15 -34.38 15.53 5.59
C PHE A 15 -34.22 15.45 4.07
N SER A 16 -34.02 16.60 3.44
CA SER A 16 -33.73 16.67 2.02
C SER A 16 -32.45 15.88 1.77
N LEU A 17 -32.58 14.75 1.06
CA LEU A 17 -31.49 14.07 0.39
C LEU A 17 -30.87 15.07 -0.61
N MET A 18 -29.97 15.93 -0.14
CA MET A 18 -29.04 16.58 -1.03
C MET A 18 -28.15 15.47 -1.58
N PRO A 19 -28.05 15.27 -2.90
CA PRO A 19 -26.99 14.44 -3.43
C PRO A 19 -25.68 15.07 -2.95
N GLN A 20 -24.93 14.34 -2.12
CA GLN A 20 -23.54 14.69 -1.89
C GLN A 20 -22.88 14.66 -3.26
N LYS A 21 -22.62 15.84 -3.82
CA LYS A 21 -21.61 15.97 -4.86
C LYS A 21 -20.33 15.51 -4.17
N ILE A 22 -20.00 14.22 -4.34
CA ILE A 22 -18.65 13.72 -4.11
C ILE A 22 -17.80 14.67 -4.93
N LEU A 23 -17.00 15.47 -4.26
CA LEU A 23 -15.97 16.26 -4.91
C LEU A 23 -15.09 15.20 -5.59
N SER A 24 -15.37 14.88 -6.86
CA SER A 24 -14.48 14.01 -7.63
C SER A 24 -13.17 14.76 -7.65
N GLN A 25 -12.18 14.26 -6.91
CA GLN A 25 -10.84 14.82 -6.96
C GLN A 25 -10.47 14.90 -8.43
N ALA A 26 -10.14 16.09 -8.91
CA ALA A 26 -9.84 16.29 -10.32
C ALA A 26 -8.67 15.38 -10.68
N LEU A 27 -8.90 14.46 -11.61
CA LEU A 27 -7.84 13.60 -12.14
C LEU A 27 -6.89 14.46 -12.96
N HIS A 28 -5.60 14.17 -12.90
CA HIS A 28 -4.56 14.91 -13.60
C HIS A 28 -4.74 14.91 -15.13
N THR A 29 -5.25 13.81 -15.67
CA THR A 29 -5.48 13.68 -17.10
C THR A 29 -6.65 14.54 -17.59
N ASN A 30 -6.52 15.10 -18.80
CA ASN A 30 -7.63 15.72 -19.54
C ASN A 30 -8.27 14.77 -20.57
N SER A 31 -7.79 13.52 -20.67
CA SER A 31 -8.29 12.54 -21.62
C SER A 31 -9.59 11.91 -21.11
N ASN A 32 -10.74 12.38 -21.62
CA ASN A 32 -12.06 11.81 -21.30
C ASN A 32 -12.13 10.29 -21.51
N ARG A 33 -11.39 9.76 -22.50
CA ARG A 33 -11.28 8.32 -22.74
C ARG A 33 -10.53 7.62 -21.62
N ALA A 34 -9.39 8.17 -21.19
CA ALA A 34 -8.61 7.62 -20.09
C ALA A 34 -9.42 7.66 -18.77
N ILE A 35 -10.07 8.80 -18.47
CA ILE A 35 -10.91 8.99 -17.27
C ILE A 35 -12.01 7.94 -17.19
N LYS A 36 -12.75 7.74 -18.30
CA LYS A 36 -13.86 6.78 -18.31
C LYS A 36 -13.38 5.37 -17.98
N VAL A 37 -12.35 4.91 -18.69
CA VAL A 37 -11.80 3.56 -18.49
C VAL A 37 -11.18 3.40 -17.10
N TYR A 38 -10.53 4.44 -16.58
CA TYR A 38 -9.99 4.44 -15.22
C TYR A 38 -11.10 4.29 -14.17
N ASN A 39 -12.19 5.05 -14.28
CA ASN A 39 -13.31 4.95 -13.34
C ASN A 39 -13.97 3.56 -13.38
N ASP A 40 -14.10 2.96 -14.57
CA ASP A 40 -14.54 1.58 -14.70
C ASP A 40 -13.55 0.64 -13.99
N GLY A 41 -12.24 0.86 -14.16
CA GLY A 41 -11.18 0.12 -13.48
C GLY A 41 -11.26 0.20 -11.95
N VAL A 42 -11.48 1.40 -11.40
CA VAL A 42 -11.70 1.62 -9.95
C VAL A 42 -12.92 0.84 -9.48
N THR A 43 -14.01 0.85 -10.23
CA THR A 43 -15.23 0.09 -9.88
C THR A 43 -14.95 -1.41 -9.77
N TYR A 44 -14.23 -1.99 -10.73
CA TYR A 44 -13.85 -3.41 -10.66
C TYR A 44 -12.83 -3.71 -9.57
N TYR A 45 -11.95 -2.76 -9.26
CA TYR A 45 -11.02 -2.86 -8.15
C TYR A 45 -11.75 -2.95 -6.81
N ASP A 46 -12.76 -2.11 -6.60
CA ASP A 46 -13.61 -2.11 -5.41
C ASP A 46 -14.43 -3.41 -5.28
N TYR A 47 -14.75 -4.04 -6.41
CA TYR A 47 -15.37 -5.38 -6.46
C TYR A 47 -14.36 -6.54 -6.31
N PHE A 48 -13.09 -6.25 -6.06
CA PHE A 48 -12.00 -7.22 -5.97
C PHE A 48 -11.78 -8.05 -7.26
N ASP A 49 -12.34 -7.63 -8.40
CA ASP A 49 -12.06 -8.21 -9.71
C ASP A 49 -10.76 -7.61 -10.26
N PHE A 50 -9.64 -7.97 -9.61
CA PHE A 50 -8.34 -7.41 -9.91
C PHE A 50 -7.89 -7.65 -11.35
N LYS A 51 -8.35 -8.73 -11.99
CA LYS A 51 -8.00 -9.03 -13.39
C LYS A 51 -8.59 -8.01 -14.34
N LYS A 52 -9.88 -7.66 -14.17
CA LYS A 52 -10.51 -6.62 -14.99
C LYS A 52 -9.99 -5.24 -14.64
N ALA A 53 -9.81 -4.94 -13.35
CA ALA A 53 -9.24 -3.67 -12.92
C ALA A 53 -7.86 -3.42 -13.55
N GLU A 54 -6.96 -4.42 -13.52
CA GLU A 54 -5.64 -4.35 -14.15
C GLU A 54 -5.74 -4.05 -15.65
N THR A 55 -6.64 -4.75 -16.35
CA THR A 55 -6.86 -4.55 -17.79
C THR A 55 -7.31 -3.12 -18.09
N LEU A 56 -8.27 -2.60 -17.32
CA LEU A 56 -8.82 -1.27 -17.49
C LEU A 56 -7.79 -0.18 -17.15
N PHE A 57 -7.04 -0.31 -16.06
CA PHE A 57 -5.98 0.63 -15.75
C PHE A 57 -4.88 0.65 -16.82
N LYS A 58 -4.50 -0.52 -17.37
CA LYS A 58 -3.58 -0.60 -18.52
C LYS A 58 -4.12 0.11 -19.77
N ILE A 59 -5.42 -0.01 -20.05
CA ILE A 59 -6.04 0.72 -21.15
C ILE A 59 -6.07 2.23 -20.85
N ALA A 60 -6.33 2.64 -19.61
CA ALA A 60 -6.31 4.05 -19.22
C ALA A 60 -4.95 4.70 -19.47
N VAL A 61 -3.84 4.07 -19.05
CA VAL A 61 -2.48 4.58 -19.33
C VAL A 61 -2.10 4.49 -20.81
N SER A 62 -2.75 3.61 -21.59
CA SER A 62 -2.57 3.59 -23.06
C SER A 62 -3.26 4.78 -23.75
N HIS A 63 -4.36 5.27 -23.17
CA HIS A 63 -5.05 6.47 -23.64
C HIS A 63 -4.37 7.76 -23.20
N ASP A 64 -3.67 7.73 -22.06
CA ASP A 64 -2.82 8.83 -21.59
C ASP A 64 -1.62 8.28 -20.78
N PRO A 65 -0.42 8.24 -21.37
CA PRO A 65 0.81 7.82 -20.69
C PRO A 65 1.26 8.73 -19.54
N GLY A 66 0.66 9.93 -19.39
CA GLY A 66 0.89 10.84 -18.28
C GLY A 66 -0.11 10.68 -17.12
N PHE A 67 -0.96 9.65 -17.15
CA PHE A 67 -2.00 9.48 -16.15
C PHE A 67 -1.48 8.79 -14.88
N TYR A 68 -0.87 9.56 -13.98
CA TYR A 68 -0.17 9.01 -12.81
C TYR A 68 -1.11 8.26 -11.85
N GLU A 69 -2.39 8.65 -11.72
CA GLU A 69 -3.35 7.97 -10.85
C GLU A 69 -3.60 6.53 -11.32
N ALA A 70 -3.66 6.30 -12.63
CA ALA A 70 -3.81 4.96 -13.18
C ALA A 70 -2.56 4.10 -12.91
N TYR A 71 -1.36 4.69 -12.97
CA TYR A 71 -0.13 4.01 -12.54
C TYR A 71 -0.11 3.73 -11.03
N MET A 72 -0.60 4.64 -10.20
CA MET A 72 -0.73 4.40 -8.75
C MET A 72 -1.68 3.22 -8.46
N MET A 73 -2.83 3.17 -9.13
CA MET A 73 -3.79 2.09 -8.97
C MET A 73 -3.21 0.74 -9.45
N LEU A 74 -2.43 0.72 -10.53
CA LEU A 74 -1.68 -0.48 -10.94
C LEU A 74 -0.67 -0.91 -9.88
N GLY A 75 0.08 0.03 -9.30
CA GLY A 75 1.02 -0.25 -8.22
C GLY A 75 0.33 -0.86 -6.99
N GLU A 76 -0.81 -0.31 -6.59
CA GLU A 76 -1.59 -0.81 -5.45
C GLU A 76 -2.16 -2.21 -5.73
N LEU A 77 -2.70 -2.40 -6.93
CA LEU A 77 -3.22 -3.68 -7.38
C LEU A 77 -2.14 -4.77 -7.34
N TYR A 78 -0.94 -4.50 -7.88
CA TYR A 78 0.15 -5.46 -7.85
C TYR A 78 0.69 -5.70 -6.45
N THR A 79 0.65 -4.69 -5.57
CA THR A 79 0.96 -4.87 -4.15
C THR A 79 0.00 -5.87 -3.50
N LYS A 80 -1.32 -5.73 -3.74
CA LYS A 80 -2.32 -6.69 -3.23
C LYS A 80 -2.17 -8.09 -3.81
N GLN A 81 -1.61 -8.21 -5.00
CA GLN A 81 -1.32 -9.51 -5.65
C GLN A 81 0.03 -10.11 -5.24
N ASN A 82 0.77 -9.48 -4.31
CA ASN A 82 2.11 -9.90 -3.91
C ASN A 82 3.10 -9.98 -5.10
N LYS A 83 3.00 -9.02 -6.03
CA LYS A 83 3.90 -8.86 -7.20
C LYS A 83 4.73 -7.58 -7.06
N PRO A 84 5.75 -7.57 -6.17
CA PRO A 84 6.43 -6.34 -5.80
C PRO A 84 7.24 -5.70 -6.94
N ASP A 85 7.76 -6.48 -7.90
CA ASP A 85 8.47 -5.93 -9.07
C ASP A 85 7.56 -5.03 -9.91
N LEU A 86 6.37 -5.53 -10.26
CA LEU A 86 5.39 -4.77 -11.04
C LEU A 86 4.83 -3.59 -10.25
N ALA A 87 4.68 -3.73 -8.94
CA ALA A 87 4.27 -2.63 -8.07
C ALA A 87 5.31 -1.50 -8.10
N ALA A 88 6.59 -1.83 -7.90
CA ALA A 88 7.69 -0.87 -7.94
C ALA A 88 7.79 -0.17 -9.30
N GLU A 89 7.63 -0.90 -10.40
CA GLU A 89 7.61 -0.32 -11.75
C GLU A 89 6.53 0.75 -11.90
N ASN A 90 5.29 0.43 -11.52
CA ASN A 90 4.15 1.32 -11.73
C ASN A 90 4.18 2.52 -10.76
N TYR A 91 4.54 2.32 -9.49
CA TYR A 91 4.74 3.44 -8.58
C TYR A 91 5.88 4.37 -9.03
N ARG A 92 6.99 3.82 -9.55
CA ARG A 92 8.09 4.62 -10.10
C ARG A 92 7.62 5.45 -11.29
N LYS A 93 6.79 4.90 -12.18
CA LYS A 93 6.16 5.65 -13.28
C LYS A 93 5.30 6.80 -12.75
N ALA A 94 4.41 6.54 -11.79
CA ALA A 94 3.58 7.57 -11.19
C ALA A 94 4.41 8.72 -10.59
N VAL A 95 5.39 8.40 -9.74
CA VAL A 95 6.28 9.39 -9.10
C VAL A 95 7.12 10.16 -10.12
N SER A 96 7.50 9.54 -11.25
CA SER A 96 8.26 10.22 -12.30
C SER A 96 7.45 11.24 -13.11
N ILE A 97 6.12 11.08 -13.15
CA ILE A 97 5.21 11.98 -13.86
C ILE A 97 4.89 13.18 -12.97
N ASP A 98 4.37 12.93 -11.77
CA ASP A 98 4.14 13.97 -10.77
C ASP A 98 4.57 13.47 -9.39
N SER A 99 5.77 13.91 -9.02
CA SER A 99 6.40 13.54 -7.76
C SER A 99 5.71 14.10 -6.52
N MET A 100 4.88 15.15 -6.63
CA MET A 100 4.28 15.82 -5.47
C MET A 100 2.78 15.59 -5.34
N ALA A 101 2.12 15.11 -6.40
CA ALA A 101 0.68 14.86 -6.40
C ALA A 101 0.23 13.86 -5.33
N TYR A 102 1.04 12.83 -5.04
CA TYR A 102 0.71 11.82 -4.04
C TYR A 102 1.94 11.36 -3.26
N ILE A 103 2.25 12.09 -2.19
CA ILE A 103 3.39 11.79 -1.31
C ILE A 103 3.41 10.33 -0.81
N PRO A 104 2.29 9.66 -0.47
CA PRO A 104 2.33 8.26 -0.07
C PRO A 104 2.82 7.29 -1.16
N ALA A 105 2.86 7.66 -2.45
CA ALA A 105 3.46 6.81 -3.49
C ALA A 105 4.94 6.54 -3.24
N PHE A 106 5.70 7.51 -2.68
CA PHE A 106 7.09 7.27 -2.32
C PHE A 106 7.25 6.17 -1.28
N PHE A 107 6.35 6.12 -0.29
CA PHE A 107 6.37 5.08 0.74
C PHE A 107 6.00 3.70 0.15
N SER A 108 4.96 3.64 -0.68
CA SER A 108 4.55 2.40 -1.34
C SER A 108 5.62 1.89 -2.32
N LEU A 109 6.26 2.78 -3.08
CA LEU A 109 7.40 2.47 -3.93
C LEU A 109 8.56 1.90 -3.10
N ALA A 110 8.95 2.58 -2.02
CA ALA A 110 10.04 2.13 -1.16
C ALA A 110 9.75 0.75 -0.54
N ASN A 111 8.52 0.48 -0.11
CA ASN A 111 8.11 -0.85 0.38
C ASN A 111 8.24 -1.92 -0.71
N ALA A 112 7.79 -1.62 -1.94
CA ALA A 112 7.93 -2.56 -3.05
C ALA A 112 9.42 -2.80 -3.37
N GLU A 113 10.25 -1.74 -3.34
CA GLU A 113 11.70 -1.82 -3.55
C GLU A 113 12.42 -2.62 -2.47
N MET A 114 11.97 -2.54 -1.20
CA MET A 114 12.48 -3.38 -0.12
C MET A 114 12.25 -4.87 -0.38
N LEU A 115 11.07 -5.22 -0.93
CA LEU A 115 10.70 -6.62 -1.21
C LEU A 115 11.47 -7.21 -2.40
N ILE A 116 11.96 -6.39 -3.32
CA ILE A 116 12.80 -6.80 -4.45
C ILE A 116 14.29 -6.53 -4.19
N GLU A 117 14.66 -6.35 -2.91
CA GLU A 117 16.04 -6.15 -2.45
C GLU A 117 16.77 -4.93 -3.03
N ASN A 118 16.01 -3.97 -3.59
CA ASN A 118 16.55 -2.72 -4.12
C ASN A 118 16.69 -1.66 -3.01
N TYR A 119 17.50 -1.99 -2.01
CA TYR A 119 17.65 -1.23 -0.77
C TYR A 119 18.13 0.21 -0.98
N HIS A 120 18.96 0.45 -1.99
CA HIS A 120 19.43 1.79 -2.34
C HIS A 120 18.29 2.69 -2.81
N SER A 121 17.44 2.21 -3.72
CA SER A 121 16.30 3.00 -4.21
C SER A 121 15.26 3.19 -3.10
N ALA A 122 15.00 2.13 -2.31
CA ALA A 122 14.09 2.19 -1.18
C ALA A 122 14.50 3.27 -0.17
N LEU A 123 15.78 3.35 0.17
CA LEU A 123 16.33 4.38 1.07
C LEU A 123 16.02 5.79 0.59
N GLU A 124 16.26 6.07 -0.69
CA GLU A 124 16.03 7.39 -1.28
C GLU A 124 14.53 7.73 -1.33
N ASN A 125 13.68 6.75 -1.62
CA ASN A 125 12.23 6.94 -1.64
C ASN A 125 11.63 7.12 -0.24
N TYR A 126 12.10 6.41 0.79
CA TYR A 126 11.69 6.69 2.17
C TYR A 126 12.10 8.09 2.63
N ARG A 127 13.32 8.53 2.26
CA ARG A 127 13.77 9.90 2.52
C ARG A 127 12.92 10.93 1.80
N ALA A 128 12.56 10.67 0.54
CA ALA A 128 11.68 11.54 -0.23
C ALA A 128 10.29 11.65 0.42
N TYR A 129 9.70 10.51 0.80
CA TYR A 129 8.44 10.47 1.54
C TYR A 129 8.47 11.37 2.78
N LEU A 130 9.48 11.23 3.65
CA LEU A 130 9.60 12.05 4.86
C LEU A 130 9.89 13.53 4.55
N ARG A 131 10.73 13.82 3.55
CA ARG A 131 11.08 15.18 3.14
C ARG A 131 9.87 15.99 2.69
N TYR A 132 8.92 15.36 1.99
CA TYR A 132 7.70 16.03 1.53
C TYR A 132 6.59 16.08 2.59
N GLY A 133 6.93 15.93 3.87
CA GLY A 133 5.99 16.02 5.00
C GLY A 133 5.39 14.67 5.41
N GLY A 134 5.74 13.58 4.72
CA GLY A 134 5.14 12.27 4.93
C GLY A 134 3.66 12.25 4.56
N GLY A 135 2.92 11.37 5.21
CA GLY A 135 1.48 11.19 5.02
C GLY A 135 0.83 10.85 6.36
N ILE A 136 0.21 9.67 6.43
CA ILE A 136 -0.43 9.16 7.64
C ILE A 136 0.63 9.01 8.74
N ALA A 137 0.40 9.58 9.94
CA ALA A 137 1.39 9.64 11.02
C ALA A 137 2.04 8.29 11.40
N GLY A 138 1.35 7.17 11.19
CA GLY A 138 1.90 5.82 11.39
C GLY A 138 3.02 5.43 10.42
N ASN A 139 2.93 5.86 9.16
CA ASN A 139 3.90 5.49 8.12
C ASN A 139 5.25 6.20 8.30
N ASN A 140 5.29 7.35 8.98
CA ASN A 140 6.54 8.08 9.19
C ASN A 140 7.52 7.27 10.08
N LYS A 141 7.02 6.70 11.18
CA LYS A 141 7.83 5.84 12.05
C LYS A 141 8.30 4.57 11.34
N ILE A 142 7.45 4.00 10.48
CA ILE A 142 7.82 2.83 9.67
C ILE A 142 8.92 3.21 8.67
N ALA A 143 8.80 4.36 8.01
CA ALA A 143 9.81 4.86 7.07
C ALA A 143 11.15 5.13 7.78
N GLU A 144 11.15 5.76 8.96
CA GLU A 144 12.35 5.98 9.77
C GLU A 144 13.05 4.66 10.13
N LYS A 145 12.28 3.67 10.61
CA LYS A 145 12.81 2.33 10.89
C LYS A 145 13.38 1.68 9.63
N ASN A 146 12.66 1.76 8.51
CA ASN A 146 13.09 1.13 7.26
C ASN A 146 14.29 1.84 6.62
N ILE A 147 14.50 3.13 6.86
CA ILE A 147 15.74 3.83 6.50
C ILE A 147 16.95 3.18 7.18
N GLU A 148 16.85 2.87 8.47
CA GLU A 148 17.93 2.15 9.19
C GLU A 148 18.09 0.71 8.67
N ASN A 149 16.99 0.02 8.38
CA ASN A 149 17.05 -1.31 7.75
C ASN A 149 17.72 -1.27 6.38
N CYS A 150 17.43 -0.27 5.54
CA CYS A 150 18.07 -0.09 4.24
C CYS A 150 19.57 0.12 4.40
N LYS A 151 19.98 1.03 5.30
CA LYS A 151 21.40 1.30 5.57
C LYS A 151 22.14 0.04 6.01
N PHE A 152 21.54 -0.72 6.94
CA PHE A 152 22.08 -1.99 7.38
C PHE A 152 22.20 -2.98 6.23
N ALA A 153 21.13 -3.18 5.45
CA ALA A 153 21.10 -4.12 4.34
C ALA A 153 22.14 -3.78 3.27
N ILE A 154 22.27 -2.50 2.89
CA ILE A 154 23.28 -2.01 1.95
C ILE A 154 24.69 -2.37 2.44
N GLU A 155 24.99 -2.14 3.72
CA GLU A 155 26.31 -2.45 4.28
C GLU A 155 26.54 -3.96 4.44
N ALA A 156 25.52 -4.71 4.85
CA ALA A 156 25.60 -6.16 5.05
C ALA A 156 25.78 -6.92 3.72
N VAL A 157 25.09 -6.50 2.65
CA VAL A 157 25.28 -7.05 1.31
C VAL A 157 26.70 -6.79 0.80
N LYS A 158 27.27 -5.62 1.12
CA LYS A 158 28.65 -5.28 0.75
C LYS A 158 29.69 -6.06 1.57
N ASN A 159 29.37 -6.43 2.81
CA ASN A 159 30.27 -7.11 3.73
C ASN A 159 29.62 -8.41 4.25
N PRO A 160 29.49 -9.45 3.39
CA PRO A 160 28.87 -10.69 3.79
C PRO A 160 29.68 -11.33 4.93
N VAL A 161 29.00 -11.65 6.03
CA VAL A 161 29.59 -12.43 7.11
C VAL A 161 29.50 -13.92 6.77
N PRO A 162 30.47 -14.75 7.20
CA PRO A 162 30.35 -16.21 7.05
C PRO A 162 29.04 -16.70 7.67
N PHE A 163 28.16 -17.23 6.83
CA PHE A 163 26.88 -17.81 7.26
C PHE A 163 26.88 -19.29 6.89
N ASN A 164 27.04 -20.14 7.90
CA ASN A 164 26.97 -21.60 7.77
C ASN A 164 25.96 -22.13 8.78
N PRO A 165 24.65 -22.00 8.51
CA PRO A 165 23.63 -22.43 9.45
C PRO A 165 23.74 -23.94 9.63
N VAL A 166 23.81 -24.38 10.88
CA VAL A 166 23.82 -25.80 11.24
C VAL A 166 22.42 -26.15 11.73
N SER A 167 21.83 -27.21 11.15
CA SER A 167 20.57 -27.74 11.67
C SER A 167 20.74 -28.14 13.13
N ILE A 168 19.79 -27.71 13.97
CA ILE A 168 19.74 -28.11 15.38
C ILE A 168 18.96 -29.41 15.59
N GLY A 169 18.77 -30.18 14.49
CA GLY A 169 18.18 -31.51 14.48
C GLY A 169 16.73 -31.52 13.97
N SER A 170 16.28 -32.72 13.62
CA SER A 170 14.93 -33.00 13.09
C SER A 170 13.81 -32.73 14.08
N SER A 171 14.13 -32.47 15.36
CA SER A 171 13.13 -32.04 16.34
C SER A 171 12.64 -30.63 16.07
N ILE A 172 13.44 -29.78 15.43
CA ILE A 172 13.11 -28.36 15.18
C ILE A 172 13.17 -28.03 13.70
N ASN A 173 14.19 -28.42 12.94
CA ASN A 173 14.22 -28.13 11.51
C ASN A 173 13.49 -29.22 10.71
N THR A 174 12.15 -29.21 10.75
CA THR A 174 11.34 -30.12 9.90
C THR A 174 11.00 -29.44 8.56
N GLY A 175 10.09 -30.04 7.79
CA GLY A 175 9.50 -29.41 6.62
C GLY A 175 8.24 -28.59 6.93
N ASP A 176 7.82 -28.55 8.20
CA ASP A 176 6.66 -27.80 8.66
C ASP A 176 7.07 -26.36 9.00
N ASP A 177 6.09 -25.46 9.14
CA ASP A 177 6.39 -24.09 9.55
C ASP A 177 6.65 -24.01 11.06
N GLU A 178 7.89 -23.71 11.46
CA GLU A 178 8.23 -23.30 12.82
C GLU A 178 8.34 -21.78 12.98
N TYR A 179 7.53 -21.20 13.87
CA TYR A 179 7.47 -19.76 14.07
C TYR A 179 7.39 -19.35 15.53
N ARG A 180 7.59 -18.04 15.76
CA ARG A 180 7.65 -17.40 17.09
C ARG A 180 8.67 -18.07 18.03
N PRO A 181 9.94 -18.22 17.61
CA PRO A 181 10.96 -18.74 18.51
C PRO A 181 11.19 -17.77 19.68
N SER A 182 11.37 -18.31 20.87
CA SER A 182 11.88 -17.58 22.04
C SER A 182 12.85 -18.46 22.81
N ILE A 183 13.91 -17.84 23.33
CA ILE A 183 14.92 -18.52 24.14
C ILE A 183 14.73 -18.07 25.58
N THR A 184 14.77 -19.02 26.52
CA THR A 184 14.72 -18.71 27.96
C THR A 184 15.89 -17.83 28.38
N ALA A 185 15.73 -17.06 29.47
CA ALA A 185 16.76 -16.12 29.93
C ALA A 185 18.11 -16.78 30.24
N ASP A 186 18.12 -18.06 30.58
CA ASP A 186 19.34 -18.85 30.81
C ASP A 186 19.99 -19.37 29.52
N GLY A 187 19.38 -19.12 28.36
CA GLY A 187 19.88 -19.54 27.05
C GLY A 187 19.69 -21.03 26.74
N ARG A 188 19.00 -21.79 27.58
CA ARG A 188 19.01 -23.27 27.51
C ARG A 188 17.80 -23.90 26.84
N THR A 189 16.69 -23.19 26.76
CA THR A 189 15.44 -23.72 26.20
C THR A 189 14.97 -22.83 25.06
N LEU A 190 14.77 -23.43 23.89
CA LEU A 190 14.12 -22.80 22.74
C LEU A 190 12.66 -23.26 22.70
N MET A 191 11.74 -22.31 22.85
CA MET A 191 10.31 -22.52 22.67
C MET A 191 9.88 -21.99 21.30
N PHE A 192 9.06 -22.73 20.58
CA PHE A 192 8.55 -22.33 19.27
C PHE A 192 7.15 -22.94 19.05
N THR A 193 6.43 -22.44 18.06
CA THR A 193 5.18 -23.04 17.59
C THR A 193 5.45 -23.72 16.25
N ARG A 194 4.97 -24.97 16.09
CA ARG A 194 4.95 -25.66 14.80
C ARG A 194 3.53 -25.74 14.28
N GLN A 195 3.34 -25.48 12.99
CA GLN A 195 2.09 -25.73 12.29
C GLN A 195 2.30 -26.88 11.29
N SER A 196 1.74 -28.04 11.64
CA SER A 196 1.69 -29.26 10.83
C SER A 196 0.38 -29.37 10.05
#